data_AF-A0A7X3QJP4-F1
#
_entry.id   AF-A0A7X3QJP4-F1
#
_cell.length_a   1.000
_cell.length_b   1.000
_cell.length_c   1.000
_cell.angle_alpha   90.00
_cell.angle_beta   90.00
_cell.angle_gamma   90.00
#
_symmetry.space_group_name_H-M   'P 1'
#
loop_
_entity.id
_entity.type
_entity.pdbx_description
1 polymer ?
#
loop_
_entity_poly.entity_id
_entity_poly.type
_entity_poly.pdbx_seq_one_letter_code
_entity_poly.pdbx_strand_id
1 'polypeptide(L)'
;MTTIPDQPQHRKPLPRLPLRQHRAIECLIVCPTTADAAREAEVSLATLYRWMKSPRFREVYRRRHAQALLHVIEQTGDHLVKVFDDLAVQLKSPDPRVRLQADKIILDYHHSALTRQDA
;
A
#
# COMPACT_ATOMS: atom_id res chain seq x y z
N MET A 1 -15.93 -23.13 15.63
CA MET A 1 -15.24 -21.89 16.01
C MET A 1 -13.76 -22.18 16.12
N THR A 2 -13.03 -22.11 15.00
CA THR A 2 -11.59 -22.37 15.00
C THR A 2 -10.90 -21.04 15.17
N THR A 3 -10.62 -20.67 16.42
CA THR A 3 -9.79 -19.51 16.76
C THR A 3 -8.40 -19.76 16.19
N ILE A 4 -8.06 -19.07 15.11
CA ILE A 4 -6.67 -18.96 14.67
C ILE A 4 -5.91 -18.33 15.84
N PRO A 5 -4.93 -19.01 16.44
CA PRO A 5 -4.15 -18.41 17.50
C PRO A 5 -3.41 -17.21 16.92
N ASP A 6 -3.78 -16.01 17.39
CA ASP A 6 -2.99 -14.80 17.23
C ASP A 6 -1.66 -15.03 17.96
N GLN A 7 -0.71 -15.62 17.25
CA GLN A 7 0.66 -15.75 17.70
C GLN A 7 1.26 -14.35 17.61
N PRO A 8 1.56 -13.66 18.73
CA PRO A 8 2.30 -12.42 18.69
C PRO A 8 3.67 -12.75 18.11
N GLN A 9 3.84 -12.48 16.82
CA GLN A 9 5.08 -12.71 16.11
C GLN A 9 6.15 -12.02 16.93
N HIS A 10 7.06 -12.81 17.49
CA HIS A 10 8.25 -12.37 18.17
C HIS A 10 9.00 -11.47 17.17
N ARG A 11 8.70 -10.16 17.15
CA ARG A 11 9.20 -9.22 16.13
C ARG A 11 10.67 -9.00 16.43
N LYS A 12 11.50 -9.95 16.02
CA LYS A 12 12.96 -9.83 16.07
C LYS A 12 13.30 -8.42 15.53
N PRO A 13 14.07 -7.62 16.29
CA PRO A 13 14.36 -6.26 15.89
C PRO A 13 14.99 -6.27 14.50
N LEU A 14 14.63 -5.29 13.67
CA LEU A 14 15.19 -5.16 12.34
C LEU A 14 16.71 -5.17 12.43
N PRO A 15 17.40 -5.94 11.60
CA PRO A 15 18.85 -5.88 11.57
C PRO A 15 19.32 -4.45 11.28
N ARG A 16 20.25 -3.90 12.08
CA ARG A 16 20.77 -2.53 11.88
C ARG A 16 21.47 -2.41 10.52
N LEU A 17 21.10 -1.51 9.63
CA LEU A 17 21.86 -1.28 8.40
C LEU A 17 22.56 0.08 8.46
N PRO A 18 23.68 0.28 7.73
CA PRO A 18 24.24 1.60 7.52
C PRO A 18 23.22 2.52 6.84
N LEU A 19 23.32 3.83 7.08
CA LEU A 19 22.38 4.83 6.55
C LEU A 19 22.20 4.75 5.02
N ARG A 20 23.28 4.51 4.28
CA ARG A 20 23.23 4.36 2.82
C ARG A 20 22.38 3.16 2.37
N GLN A 21 22.38 2.09 3.15
CA GLN A 21 21.53 0.92 2.87
C GLN A 21 20.07 1.19 3.22
N HIS A 22 19.79 2.00 4.25
CA HIS A 22 18.43 2.44 4.54
C HIS A 22 17.86 3.31 3.42
N ARG A 23 18.61 4.32 2.96
CA ARG A 23 18.19 5.16 1.81
C ARG A 23 17.95 4.32 0.56
N ALA A 24 18.84 3.36 0.27
CA ALA A 24 18.64 2.44 -0.86
C ALA A 24 17.38 1.58 -0.75
N ILE A 25 16.98 1.17 0.46
CA ILE A 25 15.73 0.43 0.69
C ILE A 25 14.51 1.32 0.43
N GLU A 26 14.54 2.58 0.85
CA GLU A 26 13.46 3.54 0.58
C GLU A 26 13.30 3.78 -0.92
N CYS A 27 14.41 4.01 -1.64
CA CYS A 27 14.39 4.16 -3.09
C CYS A 27 13.89 2.89 -3.80
N LEU A 28 14.22 1.70 -3.31
CA LEU A 28 13.71 0.43 -3.87
C LEU A 28 12.19 0.26 -3.71
N ILE A 29 11.59 0.87 -2.69
CA ILE A 29 10.13 0.80 -2.46
C ILE A 29 9.38 1.77 -3.38
N VAL A 30 9.97 2.94 -3.65
CA VAL A 30 9.32 4.02 -4.41
C VAL A 30 9.57 3.91 -5.91
N CYS A 31 10.78 3.55 -6.31
CA CYS A 31 11.18 3.55 -7.72
C CYS A 31 10.66 2.31 -8.47
N PRO A 32 10.29 2.46 -9.76
CA PRO A 32 9.76 1.35 -10.56
C PRO A 32 10.83 0.33 -10.95
N THR A 33 12.11 0.72 -10.98
CA THR A 33 13.22 -0.16 -11.37
C THR A 33 14.37 -0.10 -10.36
N THR A 34 15.14 -1.19 -10.28
CA THR A 34 16.36 -1.25 -9.46
C THR A 34 17.43 -0.25 -9.94
N ALA A 35 17.46 0.07 -11.24
CA ALA A 35 18.39 1.04 -11.80
C ALA A 35 18.04 2.47 -11.32
N ASP A 36 16.76 2.83 -11.35
CA ASP A 36 16.29 4.11 -10.82
C ASP A 36 16.52 4.22 -9.31
N ALA A 37 16.24 3.15 -8.57
CA ALA A 37 16.50 3.09 -7.15
C ALA A 37 17.99 3.30 -6.81
N ALA A 38 18.90 2.69 -7.59
CA ALA A 38 20.34 2.86 -7.40
C ALA A 38 20.78 4.30 -7.69
N ARG A 39 20.27 4.91 -8.76
CA ARG A 39 20.52 6.30 -9.14
C ARG A 39 20.06 7.26 -8.04
N GLU A 40 18.82 7.10 -7.57
CA GLU A 40 18.20 7.95 -6.54
C GLU A 40 18.85 7.80 -5.17
N ALA A 41 19.31 6.58 -4.85
CA ALA A 41 20.05 6.30 -3.63
C ALA A 41 21.55 6.68 -3.70
N GLU A 42 22.01 7.22 -4.83
CA GLU A 42 23.40 7.61 -5.08
C GLU A 42 24.39 6.45 -4.82
N VAL A 43 24.06 5.26 -5.36
CA VAL A 43 24.91 4.07 -5.30
C VAL A 43 25.03 3.42 -6.68
N SER A 44 26.15 2.74 -6.92
CA SER A 44 26.27 1.94 -8.16
C SER A 44 25.28 0.78 -8.15
N LEU A 45 24.73 0.46 -9.32
CA LEU A 45 23.81 -0.66 -9.51
C LEU A 45 24.43 -2.00 -9.03
N ALA A 46 25.73 -2.21 -9.29
CA ALA A 46 26.46 -3.38 -8.79
C ALA A 46 26.51 -3.45 -7.25
N THR A 47 26.66 -2.30 -6.58
CA THR A 47 26.62 -2.23 -5.10
C THR A 47 25.24 -2.58 -4.57
N LEU A 48 24.18 -2.06 -5.20
CA LEU A 48 22.80 -2.36 -4.81
C LEU A 48 22.49 -3.86 -4.98
N TYR A 49 22.86 -4.46 -6.11
CA TYR A 49 22.72 -5.90 -6.33
C TYR A 49 23.49 -6.73 -5.30
N ARG A 50 24.71 -6.32 -4.95
CA ARG A 50 25.49 -6.99 -3.90
C ARG A 50 24.77 -6.93 -2.55
N TRP A 51 24.19 -5.79 -2.20
CA TRP A 51 23.41 -5.65 -0.96
C TRP A 51 22.15 -6.51 -0.98
N MET A 52 21.41 -6.56 -2.10
CA MET A 52 20.24 -7.43 -2.23
C MET A 52 20.55 -8.93 -2.09
N LYS A 53 21.81 -9.36 -2.27
CA LYS A 53 22.20 -10.75 -1.97
C LYS A 53 22.35 -11.00 -0.46
N SER A 54 22.63 -9.96 0.33
CA SER A 54 22.74 -10.07 1.78
C SER A 54 21.39 -10.45 2.42
N PRO A 55 21.32 -11.52 3.23
CA PRO A 55 20.10 -11.89 3.96
C PRO A 55 19.61 -10.76 4.87
N ARG A 56 20.55 -10.01 5.47
CA ARG A 56 20.27 -8.90 6.37
C ARG A 56 19.53 -7.76 5.67
N PHE A 57 20.01 -7.38 4.48
CA PHE A 57 19.41 -6.32 3.68
C PHE A 57 18.03 -6.74 3.16
N ARG A 58 17.92 -7.98 2.64
CA ARG A 58 16.64 -8.52 2.15
C ARG A 58 15.56 -8.54 3.21
N GLU A 59 15.88 -8.93 4.45
CA GLU A 59 14.89 -8.97 5.50
C GLU A 59 14.37 -7.58 5.87
N VAL A 60 15.24 -6.57 5.91
CA VAL A 60 14.82 -5.19 6.17
C VAL A 60 13.99 -4.66 5.00
N TYR A 61 14.43 -4.89 3.75
CA TYR A 61 13.68 -4.51 2.56
C TYR A 61 12.27 -5.12 2.57
N ARG A 62 12.16 -6.44 2.76
CA ARG A 62 10.88 -7.18 2.79
C ARG A 62 9.93 -6.60 3.84
N ARG A 63 10.41 -6.35 5.05
CA ARG A 63 9.57 -5.82 6.14
C ARG A 63 9.14 -4.38 5.88
N ARG A 64 10.03 -3.52 5.37
CA ARG A 64 9.71 -2.13 5.03
C ARG A 64 8.72 -2.06 3.86
N HIS A 65 8.90 -2.90 2.85
CA HIS A 65 7.98 -3.00 1.72
C HIS A 65 6.60 -3.47 2.18
N ALA A 66 6.52 -4.51 3.02
CA ALA A 66 5.25 -4.96 3.57
C ALA A 66 4.55 -3.87 4.41
N GLN A 67 5.32 -3.12 5.22
CA GLN A 67 4.79 -1.99 5.98
C GLN A 67 4.26 -0.87 5.08
N ALA A 68 5.00 -0.52 4.03
CA ALA A 68 4.56 0.50 3.07
C ALA A 68 3.27 0.09 2.36
N LEU A 69 3.16 -1.18 1.94
CA LEU A 69 1.96 -1.70 1.30
C LEU A 69 0.75 -1.68 2.24
N LEU A 70 0.91 -2.12 3.49
CA LEU A 70 -0.15 -2.07 4.49
C LEU A 70 -0.62 -0.63 4.72
N HIS A 71 0.30 0.32 4.82
CA HIS A 71 -0.03 1.72 5.00
C HIS A 71 -0.84 2.29 3.82
N VAL A 72 -0.48 1.94 2.58
CA VAL A 72 -1.24 2.35 1.39
C VAL A 72 -2.64 1.75 1.40
N ILE A 73 -2.78 0.48 1.79
CA ILE A 73 -4.08 -0.19 1.91
C ILE A 73 -4.95 0.52 2.96
N GLU A 74 -4.40 0.81 4.13
CA GLU A 74 -5.09 1.53 5.21
C GLU A 74 -5.56 2.91 4.74
N GLN A 75 -4.65 3.73 4.20
CA GLN A 75 -4.98 5.07 3.69
C GLN A 75 -6.02 5.04 2.58
N THR A 76 -5.94 4.05 1.69
CA THR A 76 -6.92 3.89 0.61
C THR A 76 -8.29 3.50 1.18
N GLY A 77 -8.33 2.58 2.14
CA GLY A 77 -9.55 2.20 2.84
C GLY A 77 -10.22 3.38 3.52
N ASP A 78 -9.45 4.18 4.26
CA ASP A 78 -9.94 5.39 4.93
C ASP A 78 -10.49 6.41 3.92
N HIS A 79 -9.81 6.59 2.79
CA HIS A 79 -10.28 7.50 1.75
C HIS A 79 -11.59 7.01 1.10
N LEU A 80 -11.72 5.71 0.87
CA LEU A 80 -12.94 5.11 0.33
C LEU A 80 -14.13 5.35 1.27
N VAL A 81 -13.97 5.10 2.58
CA VAL A 81 -15.02 5.35 3.58
C VAL A 81 -15.48 6.81 3.51
N LYS A 82 -14.51 7.75 3.49
CA LYS A 82 -14.83 9.18 3.40
C LYS A 82 -15.58 9.54 2.11
N VAL A 83 -15.19 8.99 0.96
CA VAL A 83 -15.90 9.22 -0.31
C VAL A 83 -17.35 8.74 -0.22
N PHE A 84 -17.60 7.58 0.41
CA PHE A 84 -18.96 7.09 0.61
C PHE A 84 -19.77 7.96 1.56
N ASP A 85 -19.17 8.45 2.65
CA ASP A 85 -19.82 9.40 3.56
C ASP A 85 -20.20 10.71 2.83
N ASP A 86 -19.27 11.26 2.05
CA ASP A 86 -19.50 12.47 1.25
C ASP A 86 -20.61 12.26 0.21
N LEU A 87 -20.63 11.10 -0.47
CA LEU A 87 -21.70 10.74 -1.42
C LEU A 87 -23.05 10.57 -0.72
N ALA A 88 -23.09 9.96 0.47
CA ALA A 88 -24.32 9.80 1.26
C ALA A 88 -24.91 11.16 1.68
N VAL A 89 -24.07 12.17 1.91
CA VAL A 89 -24.52 13.55 2.12
C VAL A 89 -25.11 14.11 0.81
N GLN A 90 -24.47 13.90 -0.34
CA GLN A 90 -24.98 14.38 -1.64
C GLN A 90 -26.34 13.79 -2.03
N LEU A 91 -26.68 12.57 -1.59
CA LEU A 91 -28.00 11.98 -1.77
C LEU A 91 -29.14 12.81 -1.12
N LYS A 92 -28.80 13.67 -0.16
CA LYS A 92 -29.76 14.56 0.50
C LYS A 92 -29.77 15.97 -0.09
N SER A 93 -28.95 16.24 -1.12
CA SER A 93 -28.85 17.56 -1.76
C SER A 93 -30.22 18.05 -2.26
N PRO A 94 -30.58 19.33 -2.10
CA PRO A 94 -31.80 19.87 -2.68
C PRO A 94 -31.77 19.89 -4.21
N ASP A 95 -30.59 19.86 -4.84
CA ASP A 95 -30.44 19.80 -6.29
C ASP A 95 -30.67 18.36 -6.81
N PRO A 96 -31.73 18.12 -7.61
CA PRO A 96 -32.00 16.80 -8.18
C PRO A 96 -30.87 16.25 -9.04
N ARG A 97 -30.08 17.11 -9.70
CA ARG A 97 -28.96 16.68 -10.56
C ARG A 97 -27.82 16.09 -9.73
N VAL A 98 -27.48 16.76 -8.63
CA VAL A 98 -26.45 16.29 -7.68
C VAL A 98 -26.87 14.96 -7.06
N ARG A 99 -28.16 14.83 -6.70
CA ARG A 99 -28.72 13.60 -6.16
C ARG A 99 -28.63 12.43 -7.14
N LEU A 100 -29.12 12.63 -8.38
CA LEU A 100 -29.09 11.61 -9.43
C LEU A 100 -27.66 11.16 -9.78
N GLN A 101 -26.71 12.09 -9.77
CA GLN A 101 -25.31 11.77 -10.02
C GLN A 101 -24.71 10.91 -8.90
N ALA A 102 -25.01 11.22 -7.63
CA ALA A 102 -24.58 10.41 -6.50
C ALA A 102 -25.21 9.01 -6.51
N ASP A 103 -26.52 8.92 -6.78
CA ASP A 103 -27.23 7.63 -6.96
C ASP A 103 -26.57 6.77 -8.05
N LYS A 104 -26.27 7.38 -9.20
CA LYS A 104 -25.62 6.67 -10.31
C LYS A 104 -24.25 6.11 -9.92
N ILE A 105 -23.41 6.91 -9.27
CA ILE A 105 -22.07 6.48 -8.84
C ILE A 105 -22.14 5.29 -7.86
N ILE A 106 -23.08 5.34 -6.92
CA ILE A 106 -23.29 4.26 -5.94
C ILE A 106 -23.77 2.98 -6.65
N LEU A 107 -24.74 3.09 -7.56
CA LEU A 107 -25.27 1.95 -8.32
C LEU A 107 -24.21 1.31 -9.23
N ASP A 108 -23.43 2.11 -9.95
CA ASP A 108 -22.35 1.63 -10.83
C ASP A 108 -21.28 0.85 -10.05
N TYR A 109 -20.95 1.33 -8.84
CA TYR A 109 -20.04 0.62 -7.92
C TYR A 109 -20.62 -0.72 -7.47
N HIS A 110 -21.88 -0.76 -7.04
CA HIS A 110 -22.56 -1.99 -6.62
C HIS A 110 -22.64 -3.03 -7.74
N HIS A 111 -23.03 -2.61 -8.94
CA HIS A 111 -23.09 -3.49 -10.10
C HIS A 111 -21.71 -4.11 -10.40
N SER A 112 -20.66 -3.28 -10.41
CA SER A 112 -19.30 -3.74 -10.65
C SER A 112 -18.81 -4.72 -9.58
N ALA A 113 -19.18 -4.51 -8.31
CA ALA A 113 -18.81 -5.39 -7.21
C ALA A 113 -19.44 -6.79 -7.35
N LEU A 114 -20.72 -6.87 -7.73
CA LEU A 114 -21.43 -8.14 -7.95
C LEU A 114 -20.76 -8.95 -9.07
N THR A 115 -20.47 -8.33 -10.22
CA THR A 115 -19.80 -9.02 -11.34
C THR A 115 -18.42 -9.59 -11.03
N ARG A 116 -17.72 -9.08 -10.00
CA ARG A 116 -16.41 -9.61 -9.57
C ARG A 116 -16.51 -10.76 -8.57
N GLN A 117 -17.66 -10.93 -7.90
CA GLN A 117 -17.87 -12.05 -6.98
C GLN A 117 -18.26 -13.34 -7.71
N ASP A 118 -18.76 -13.23 -8.94
CA ASP A 118 -19.21 -14.34 -9.77
C ASP A 118 -18.13 -14.88 -10.76
N ALA A 119 -16.90 -14.34 -10.71
CA ALA A 119 -15.77 -14.68 -11.60
C ALA A 119 -14.62 -15.34 -10.84
#